data_AF-A0A8T4Y2H6-F1
#
_entry.id   AF-A0A8T4Y2H6-F1
#
_cell.length_a   1.000
_cell.length_b   1.000
_cell.length_c   1.000
_cell.angle_alpha   90.00
_cell.angle_beta   90.00
_cell.angle_gamma   90.00
#
_symmetry.space_group_name_H-M   'P 1'
#
loop_
_entity.id
_entity.type
_entity.pdbx_description
1 polymer ?
#
loop_
_entity_poly.entity_id
_entity_poly.type
_entity_poly.pdbx_seq_one_letter_code
_entity_poly.pdbx_strand_id
1 'polypeptide(L)'
;MSLLKTRTLKVATISTMAALIVVVSRLPGFPAIGAPTSIELTTILYATIGIILGPKLGFITSLLGNFIAWIIPSTTVFGLLLIPAGALASLTAGFLTSKGGLGWLYGSAVLLALIIGWYVSPVGFEAPLYPVFHIVALILSLTLGRRLKGLMEAKGKRLIWGSAVASFIATMTDSMYGNLAYIGALGILVPLKTLKDALVTLGIIWAKTGIPKPADYLAFLGLPVPEELSLGYLFMAVLPITIAERITITVASTLVSIAIIRAFRTVFMRKQASDKSGEKA
;
A
#
# COMPACT_ATOMS: atom_id res chain seq x y z
N MET A 1 -11.36 -9.51 13.38
CA MET A 1 -11.15 -10.47 14.49
C MET A 1 -10.29 -9.77 15.54
N SER A 2 -10.79 -9.35 16.72
CA SER A 2 -9.89 -8.77 17.74
C SER A 2 -9.31 -9.92 18.56
N LEU A 3 -8.12 -10.37 18.16
CA LEU A 3 -7.42 -11.51 18.77
C LEU A 3 -6.74 -11.15 20.10
N LEU A 4 -6.68 -9.86 20.45
CA LEU A 4 -5.89 -9.36 21.57
C LEU A 4 -6.80 -9.05 22.76
N LYS A 5 -6.86 -9.99 23.70
CA LYS A 5 -7.78 -9.98 24.85
C LYS A 5 -7.42 -8.94 25.91
N THR A 6 -6.12 -8.70 26.16
CA THR A 6 -5.63 -7.80 27.21
C THR A 6 -4.98 -6.54 26.66
N ARG A 7 -4.98 -5.46 27.45
CA ARG A 7 -4.32 -4.19 27.09
C ARG A 7 -2.81 -4.38 26.89
N THR A 8 -2.16 -5.17 27.75
CA THR A 8 -0.73 -5.49 27.64
C THR A 8 -0.40 -6.19 26.34
N LEU A 9 -1.21 -7.18 25.93
CA LEU A 9 -1.01 -7.89 24.66
C LEU A 9 -1.21 -6.96 23.45
N LYS A 10 -2.16 -6.01 23.52
CA LYS A 10 -2.32 -4.98 22.49
C LYS A 10 -1.07 -4.12 22.35
N VAL A 11 -0.56 -3.59 23.45
CA VAL A 11 0.66 -2.77 23.45
C VAL A 11 1.84 -3.57 22.91
N ALA A 12 2.07 -4.79 23.43
CA ALA A 12 3.16 -5.64 22.96
C ALA A 12 3.09 -5.91 21.45
N THR A 13 1.91 -6.25 20.91
CA THR A 13 1.74 -6.53 19.48
C THR A 13 1.97 -5.27 18.63
N ILE A 14 1.47 -4.12 19.07
CA ILE A 14 1.70 -2.82 18.40
C ILE A 14 3.21 -2.52 18.37
N SER A 15 3.89 -2.63 19.52
CA SER A 15 5.33 -2.38 19.61
C SER A 15 6.15 -3.33 18.74
N THR A 16 5.85 -4.63 18.74
CA THR A 16 6.57 -5.62 17.91
C THR A 16 6.35 -5.37 16.43
N MET A 17 5.12 -5.07 15.99
CA MET A 17 4.82 -4.80 14.58
C MET A 17 5.40 -3.45 14.12
N ALA A 18 5.39 -2.42 14.97
CA ALA A 18 6.05 -1.15 14.68
C ALA A 18 7.57 -1.32 14.57
N ALA A 19 8.19 -2.08 15.49
CA ALA A 19 9.61 -2.42 15.41
C ALA A 19 9.93 -3.23 14.14
N LEU A 20 9.05 -4.12 13.71
CA LEU A 20 9.22 -4.86 12.46
C LEU A 20 9.23 -3.93 11.24
N ILE A 21 8.35 -2.91 11.20
CA ILE A 21 8.40 -1.87 10.16
C ILE A 21 9.77 -1.19 10.16
N VAL A 22 10.27 -0.79 11.34
CA VAL A 22 11.56 -0.12 11.48
C VAL A 22 12.72 -0.99 11.02
N VAL A 23 12.71 -2.29 11.32
CA VAL A 23 13.77 -3.21 10.87
C VAL A 23 13.69 -3.42 9.36
N VAL A 24 12.49 -3.64 8.81
CA VAL A 24 12.31 -3.90 7.38
C VAL A 24 12.58 -2.67 6.52
N SER A 25 12.34 -1.45 7.03
CA SER A 25 12.70 -0.21 6.32
C SER A 25 14.21 0.02 6.22
N ARG A 26 15.05 -0.82 6.84
CA ARG A 26 16.51 -0.79 6.70
C ARG A 26 17.02 -1.72 5.61
N LEU A 27 16.17 -2.60 5.10
CA LEU A 27 16.54 -3.46 3.97
C LEU A 27 16.57 -2.62 2.68
N PRO A 28 17.46 -2.95 1.73
CA PRO A 28 17.47 -2.28 0.44
C PRO A 28 16.12 -2.44 -0.25
N GLY A 29 15.48 -1.31 -0.56
CA GLY A 29 14.26 -1.27 -1.36
C GLY A 29 14.53 -1.43 -2.84
N PHE A 30 13.45 -1.42 -3.64
CA PHE A 30 13.56 -1.36 -5.09
C PHE A 30 13.62 0.11 -5.54
N PRO A 31 14.47 0.50 -6.49
CA PRO A 31 14.49 1.87 -6.99
C PRO A 31 13.11 2.29 -7.50
N ALA A 32 12.55 3.38 -7.00
CA ALA A 32 11.29 3.90 -7.52
C ALA A 32 11.57 4.60 -8.85
N ILE A 33 10.97 4.12 -9.93
CA ILE A 33 11.21 4.70 -11.24
C ILE A 33 10.42 6.01 -11.34
N GLY A 34 11.12 7.12 -11.60
CA GLY A 34 10.50 8.46 -11.65
C GLY A 34 10.66 9.31 -10.39
N ALA A 35 11.24 8.79 -9.31
CA ALA A 35 11.40 9.53 -8.06
C ALA A 35 12.78 9.23 -7.41
N PRO A 36 13.37 10.16 -6.63
CA PRO A 36 14.68 9.97 -5.99
C PRO A 36 14.58 9.11 -4.73
N THR A 37 13.73 8.08 -4.76
CA THR A 37 13.38 7.27 -3.60
C THR A 37 13.33 5.80 -4.01
N SER A 38 13.32 4.91 -3.02
CA SER A 38 13.12 3.49 -3.23
C SER A 38 11.76 3.09 -2.67
N ILE A 39 11.10 2.16 -3.34
CA ILE A 39 9.94 1.47 -2.80
C ILE A 39 10.42 0.64 -1.62
N GLU A 40 9.96 1.01 -0.42
CA GLU A 40 10.30 0.31 0.79
C GLU A 40 9.62 -1.06 0.87
N LEU A 41 10.33 -2.06 1.39
CA LEU A 41 9.76 -3.39 1.66
C LEU A 41 8.71 -3.37 2.78
N THR A 42 8.63 -2.27 3.55
CA THR A 42 7.60 -2.05 4.58
C THR A 42 6.19 -2.05 4.00
N THR A 43 6.03 -1.66 2.72
CA THR A 43 4.76 -1.69 1.97
C THR A 43 4.09 -3.05 1.96
N ILE A 44 4.87 -4.13 2.06
CA ILE A 44 4.41 -5.52 2.13
C ILE A 44 3.68 -5.80 3.44
N LEU A 45 4.08 -5.13 4.53
CA LEU A 45 3.61 -5.39 5.89
C LEU A 45 2.28 -4.68 6.23
N TYR A 46 2.02 -3.52 5.64
CA TYR A 46 0.89 -2.66 6.05
C TYR A 46 -0.47 -3.35 5.96
N ALA A 47 -0.74 -4.06 4.86
CA ALA A 47 -1.98 -4.83 4.74
C ALA A 47 -2.11 -5.85 5.88
N THR A 48 -1.04 -6.59 6.17
CA THR A 48 -1.01 -7.61 7.23
C THR A 48 -1.29 -7.00 8.60
N ILE A 49 -0.66 -5.86 8.90
CA ILE A 49 -0.84 -5.11 10.15
C ILE A 49 -2.29 -4.68 10.31
N GLY A 50 -2.87 -4.08 9.26
CA GLY A 50 -4.29 -3.72 9.23
C GLY A 50 -5.22 -4.91 9.43
N ILE A 51 -4.98 -6.02 8.74
CA ILE A 51 -5.80 -7.24 8.83
C ILE A 51 -5.82 -7.83 10.23
N ILE A 52 -4.66 -7.87 10.89
CA ILE A 52 -4.51 -8.52 12.21
C ILE A 52 -5.01 -7.61 13.33
N LEU A 53 -4.65 -6.33 13.29
CA LEU A 53 -4.92 -5.38 14.38
C LEU A 53 -6.25 -4.65 14.20
N GLY A 54 -6.83 -4.67 13.01
CA GLY A 54 -8.01 -3.88 12.64
C GLY A 54 -7.66 -2.41 12.38
N PRO A 55 -8.68 -1.57 12.08
CA PRO A 55 -8.44 -0.24 11.51
C PRO A 55 -7.69 0.70 12.46
N LYS A 56 -8.17 0.84 13.70
CA LYS A 56 -7.58 1.78 14.67
C LYS A 56 -6.16 1.39 15.09
N LEU A 57 -5.97 0.14 15.49
CA LEU A 57 -4.68 -0.32 15.98
C LEU A 57 -3.67 -0.51 14.84
N GLY A 58 -4.13 -0.94 13.66
CA GLY A 58 -3.29 -1.04 12.47
C GLY A 58 -2.78 0.33 12.01
N PHE A 59 -3.67 1.34 11.94
CA PHE A 59 -3.29 2.72 11.63
C PHE A 59 -2.23 3.25 12.59
N ILE A 60 -2.46 3.16 13.91
CA ILE A 60 -1.51 3.65 14.91
C ILE A 60 -0.17 2.90 14.83
N THR A 61 -0.21 1.58 14.64
CA THR A 61 1.00 0.74 14.55
C THR A 61 1.86 1.17 13.38
N SER A 62 1.26 1.34 12.19
CA SER A 62 2.00 1.74 11.00
C SER A 62 2.44 3.19 11.02
N LEU A 63 1.63 4.08 11.62
CA LEU A 63 2.01 5.48 11.82
C LEU A 63 3.25 5.57 12.73
N LEU A 64 3.25 4.86 13.87
CA LEU A 64 4.39 4.82 14.80
C LEU A 64 5.61 4.18 14.15
N GLY A 65 5.44 3.04 13.48
CA GLY A 65 6.53 2.35 12.79
C GLY A 65 7.18 3.23 11.73
N ASN A 66 6.39 3.88 10.88
CA ASN A 66 6.88 4.79 9.84
C ASN A 66 7.53 6.04 10.44
N PHE A 67 6.98 6.59 11.51
CA PHE A 67 7.56 7.75 12.20
C PHE A 67 8.93 7.42 12.80
N ILE A 68 9.09 6.28 13.47
CA ILE A 68 10.38 5.85 14.01
C ILE A 68 11.34 5.50 12.87
N ALA A 69 10.87 4.84 11.82
CA ALA A 69 11.65 4.53 10.63
C ALA A 69 12.17 5.80 9.94
N TRP A 70 11.43 6.90 9.98
CA TRP A 70 11.84 8.18 9.45
C TRP A 70 12.90 8.89 10.31
N ILE A 71 12.91 8.67 11.63
CA ILE A 71 13.90 9.28 12.53
C ILE A 71 15.29 8.63 12.38
N ILE A 72 15.32 7.33 12.08
CA ILE A 72 16.56 6.53 12.07
C ILE A 72 16.92 6.20 10.61
N PRO A 73 18.18 6.28 10.15
CA PRO A 73 19.30 7.01 10.77
C PRO A 73 19.21 8.53 10.53
N SER A 74 18.39 8.99 9.59
CA SER A 74 18.28 10.39 9.21
C SER A 74 16.86 10.75 8.78
N THR A 75 16.49 12.00 9.07
CA THR A 75 15.20 12.57 8.71
C THR A 75 15.30 13.37 7.41
N THR A 76 14.25 13.29 6.58
CA THR A 76 14.08 14.17 5.42
C THR A 76 12.67 14.76 5.41
N VAL A 77 12.50 15.98 4.90
CA VAL A 77 11.15 16.59 4.82
C VAL A 77 10.24 15.78 3.90
N PHE A 78 10.77 15.24 2.80
CA PHE A 78 10.01 14.36 1.92
C PHE A 78 9.62 13.04 2.60
N GLY A 79 10.52 12.43 3.37
CA GLY A 79 10.21 11.24 4.17
C GLY A 79 9.11 11.48 5.20
N LEU A 80 9.06 12.68 5.81
CA LEU A 80 7.99 13.05 6.74
C LEU A 80 6.62 13.04 6.05
N LEU A 81 6.55 13.56 4.82
CA LEU A 81 5.31 13.57 4.02
C LEU A 81 4.79 12.17 3.69
N LEU A 82 5.69 11.18 3.57
CA LEU A 82 5.35 9.81 3.23
C LEU A 82 4.88 8.96 4.42
N ILE A 83 5.08 9.41 5.66
CA ILE A 83 4.70 8.67 6.87
C ILE A 83 3.24 8.16 6.82
N PRO A 84 2.24 8.96 6.40
CA PRO A 84 0.85 8.51 6.40
C PRO A 84 0.52 7.42 5.38
N ALA A 85 1.35 7.17 4.37
CA ALA A 85 1.09 6.19 3.30
C ALA A 85 0.75 4.80 3.89
N GLY A 86 1.68 4.25 4.67
CA GLY A 86 1.50 2.93 5.29
C GLY A 86 0.44 2.89 6.39
N ALA A 87 0.21 4.02 7.06
CA ALA A 87 -0.85 4.15 8.04
C ALA A 87 -2.23 4.05 7.38
N LEU A 88 -2.46 4.76 6.27
CA LEU A 88 -3.70 4.71 5.50
C LEU A 88 -3.92 3.35 4.84
N ALA A 89 -2.86 2.71 4.36
CA ALA A 89 -2.93 1.33 3.84
C ALA A 89 -3.41 0.34 4.91
N SER A 90 -2.84 0.43 6.12
CA SER A 90 -3.23 -0.41 7.25
C SER A 90 -4.65 -0.10 7.75
N LEU A 91 -5.03 1.18 7.77
CA LEU A 91 -6.37 1.62 8.09
C LEU A 91 -7.40 1.00 7.14
N THR A 92 -7.13 1.08 5.84
CA THR A 92 -8.00 0.56 4.77
C THR A 92 -8.15 -0.95 4.85
N ALA A 93 -7.03 -1.68 4.96
CA ALA A 93 -7.05 -3.14 5.13
C ALA A 93 -7.79 -3.57 6.40
N GLY A 94 -7.58 -2.83 7.50
CA GLY A 94 -8.25 -3.08 8.77
C GLY A 94 -9.75 -2.84 8.69
N PHE A 95 -10.19 -1.77 8.01
CA PHE A 95 -11.61 -1.50 7.79
C PHE A 95 -12.29 -2.61 6.98
N LEU A 96 -11.67 -3.02 5.87
CA LEU A 96 -12.19 -4.04 4.95
C LEU A 96 -12.34 -5.42 5.59
N THR A 97 -11.50 -5.73 6.57
CA THR A 97 -11.48 -7.04 7.25
C THR A 97 -12.04 -6.99 8.68
N SER A 98 -12.57 -5.83 9.10
CA SER A 98 -13.17 -5.64 10.43
C SER A 98 -14.54 -6.30 10.57
N LYS A 99 -15.03 -6.41 11.82
CA LYS A 99 -16.32 -7.04 12.14
C LYS A 99 -17.55 -6.16 11.84
N GLY A 100 -17.37 -4.86 11.59
CA GLY A 100 -18.47 -3.90 11.44
C GLY A 100 -19.11 -3.93 10.06
N GLY A 101 -20.45 -3.81 9.98
CA GLY A 101 -21.21 -3.94 8.72
C GLY A 101 -20.85 -2.90 7.65
N LEU A 102 -20.39 -1.72 8.06
CA LEU A 102 -20.00 -0.62 7.16
C LEU A 102 -18.48 -0.46 7.01
N GLY A 103 -17.66 -1.37 7.57
CA GLY A 103 -16.19 -1.27 7.52
C GLY A 103 -15.67 -1.10 6.09
N TRP A 104 -16.21 -1.88 5.16
CA TRP A 104 -15.84 -1.78 3.74
C TRP A 104 -16.15 -0.42 3.09
N LEU A 105 -17.20 0.29 3.54
CA LEU A 105 -17.48 1.65 3.04
C LEU A 105 -16.42 2.62 3.52
N TYR A 106 -16.03 2.56 4.80
CA TYR A 106 -14.98 3.44 5.33
C TYR A 106 -13.63 3.19 4.65
N GLY A 107 -13.26 1.93 4.41
CA GLY A 107 -12.05 1.60 3.64
C GLY A 107 -12.13 2.12 2.20
N SER A 108 -13.28 1.91 1.53
CA SER A 108 -13.50 2.42 0.17
C SER A 108 -13.47 3.95 0.11
N ALA A 109 -13.99 4.63 1.13
CA ALA A 109 -14.01 6.08 1.21
C ALA A 109 -12.60 6.69 1.32
N VAL A 110 -11.69 6.04 2.07
CA VAL A 110 -10.27 6.44 2.12
C VAL A 110 -9.66 6.38 0.72
N LEU A 111 -9.79 5.25 0.03
CA LEU A 111 -9.25 5.10 -1.32
C LEU A 111 -9.91 6.05 -2.32
N LEU A 112 -11.23 6.24 -2.25
CA LEU A 112 -11.96 7.19 -3.09
C LEU A 112 -11.46 8.62 -2.89
N ALA A 113 -11.25 9.06 -1.65
CA ALA A 113 -10.75 10.40 -1.35
C ALA A 113 -9.36 10.62 -1.97
N LEU A 114 -8.48 9.61 -1.94
CA LEU A 114 -7.17 9.68 -2.58
C LEU A 114 -7.29 9.71 -4.12
N ILE A 115 -8.18 8.92 -4.71
CA ILE A 115 -8.43 8.94 -6.17
C ILE A 115 -8.99 10.29 -6.60
N ILE A 116 -9.92 10.88 -5.83
CA ILE A 116 -10.41 12.24 -6.08
C ILE A 116 -9.24 13.23 -6.00
N GLY A 117 -8.39 13.11 -4.98
CA GLY A 117 -7.17 13.91 -4.83
C GLY A 117 -6.29 13.90 -6.08
N TRP A 118 -6.18 12.75 -6.76
CA TRP A 118 -5.47 12.66 -8.04
C TRP A 118 -6.17 13.47 -9.12
N TYR A 119 -7.46 13.20 -9.35
CA TYR A 119 -8.21 13.81 -10.45
C TYR A 119 -8.49 15.30 -10.29
N VAL A 120 -8.35 15.87 -9.08
CA VAL A 120 -8.40 17.33 -8.88
C VAL A 120 -7.02 17.99 -8.95
N SER A 121 -5.94 17.21 -9.07
CA SER A 121 -4.60 17.74 -9.24
C SER A 121 -4.30 18.09 -10.71
N PRO A 122 -3.43 19.08 -11.00
CA PRO A 122 -3.01 19.38 -12.36
C PRO A 122 -2.47 18.15 -13.10
N VAL A 123 -1.70 17.32 -12.40
CA VAL A 123 -1.10 16.08 -12.91
C VAL A 123 -2.15 15.05 -13.27
N GLY A 124 -3.26 14.98 -12.51
CA GLY A 124 -4.34 14.05 -12.81
C GLY A 124 -5.14 14.41 -14.06
N PHE A 125 -5.18 15.70 -14.43
CA PHE A 125 -5.75 16.11 -15.72
C PHE A 125 -4.86 15.70 -16.89
N GLU A 126 -3.54 15.76 -16.72
CA GLU A 126 -2.57 15.34 -17.74
C GLU A 126 -2.43 13.80 -17.85
N ALA A 127 -2.63 13.09 -16.74
CA ALA A 127 -2.47 11.64 -16.64
C ALA A 127 -3.73 10.95 -16.10
N PRO A 128 -4.87 11.03 -16.81
CA PRO A 128 -6.15 10.55 -16.31
C PRO A 128 -6.23 9.02 -16.21
N LEU A 129 -5.40 8.28 -16.95
CA LEU A 129 -5.39 6.82 -16.95
C LEU A 129 -4.40 6.20 -15.95
N TYR A 130 -3.52 7.01 -15.36
CA TYR A 130 -2.54 6.49 -14.40
C TYR A 130 -3.18 5.77 -13.18
N PRO A 131 -4.28 6.25 -12.59
CA PRO A 131 -4.95 5.58 -11.48
C PRO A 131 -5.76 4.33 -11.84
N VAL A 132 -5.62 3.74 -13.04
CA VAL A 132 -6.48 2.63 -13.49
C VAL A 132 -6.53 1.47 -12.48
N PHE A 133 -5.40 1.09 -11.88
CA PHE A 133 -5.36 0.04 -10.85
C PHE A 133 -5.95 0.49 -9.51
N HIS A 134 -5.87 1.77 -9.17
CA HIS A 134 -6.54 2.33 -8.00
C HIS A 134 -8.06 2.31 -8.16
N ILE A 135 -8.56 2.59 -9.36
CA ILE A 135 -9.97 2.45 -9.72
C ILE A 135 -10.39 0.98 -9.62
N VAL A 136 -9.60 0.04 -10.16
CA VAL A 136 -9.87 -1.41 -10.01
C VAL A 136 -9.93 -1.80 -8.53
N ALA A 137 -9.01 -1.31 -7.69
CA ALA A 137 -9.04 -1.56 -6.26
C ALA A 137 -10.29 -0.96 -5.59
N LEU A 138 -10.73 0.23 -5.99
CA LEU A 138 -11.96 0.84 -5.48
C LEU A 138 -13.19 -0.01 -5.86
N ILE A 139 -13.28 -0.45 -7.11
CA ILE A 139 -14.36 -1.33 -7.58
C ILE A 139 -14.36 -2.64 -6.77
N LEU A 140 -13.20 -3.28 -6.59
CA LEU A 140 -13.08 -4.49 -5.77
C LEU A 140 -13.47 -4.24 -4.31
N SER A 141 -13.08 -3.10 -3.74
CA SER A 141 -13.45 -2.69 -2.39
C SER A 141 -14.95 -2.53 -2.23
N LEU A 142 -15.63 -1.90 -3.20
CA LEU A 142 -17.08 -1.67 -3.16
C LEU A 142 -17.89 -2.95 -3.43
N THR A 143 -17.43 -3.80 -4.36
CA THR A 143 -18.17 -5.01 -4.79
C THR A 143 -17.91 -6.21 -3.90
N LEU A 144 -16.66 -6.43 -3.47
CA LEU A 144 -16.26 -7.59 -2.66
C LEU A 144 -16.03 -7.25 -1.20
N GLY A 145 -15.95 -5.97 -0.81
CA GLY A 145 -15.60 -5.55 0.54
C GLY A 145 -16.47 -6.16 1.64
N ARG A 146 -17.79 -6.25 1.41
CA ARG A 146 -18.72 -6.93 2.35
C ARG A 146 -18.37 -8.39 2.60
N ARG A 147 -17.80 -9.06 1.60
CA ARG A 147 -17.46 -10.50 1.63
C ARG A 147 -16.05 -10.74 2.14
N LEU A 148 -15.17 -9.74 2.16
CA LEU A 148 -13.77 -9.89 2.54
C LEU A 148 -13.61 -10.48 3.93
N LYS A 149 -14.37 -10.01 4.92
CA LYS A 149 -14.37 -10.61 6.26
C LYS A 149 -14.60 -12.13 6.24
N GLY A 150 -15.63 -12.58 5.53
CA GLY A 150 -15.96 -14.01 5.44
C GLY A 150 -14.88 -14.81 4.71
N LEU A 151 -14.28 -14.23 3.67
CA LEU A 151 -13.12 -14.82 2.98
C LEU A 151 -11.92 -14.94 3.92
N MET A 152 -11.66 -13.90 4.74
CA MET A 152 -10.59 -13.90 5.74
C MET A 152 -10.84 -14.95 6.82
N GLU A 153 -12.08 -15.13 7.29
CA GLU A 153 -12.44 -16.12 8.32
C GLU A 153 -12.36 -17.57 7.83
N ALA A 154 -12.46 -17.79 6.52
CA ALA A 154 -12.36 -19.11 5.91
C ALA A 154 -10.94 -19.72 5.93
N LYS A 155 -10.82 -20.95 5.42
CA LYS A 155 -9.55 -21.70 5.23
C LYS A 155 -9.28 -21.91 3.73
N GLY A 156 -8.07 -22.40 3.41
CA GLY A 156 -7.69 -22.78 2.05
C GLY A 156 -7.76 -21.62 1.06
N LYS A 157 -8.28 -21.87 -0.15
CA LYS A 157 -8.34 -20.91 -1.27
C LYS A 157 -9.08 -19.61 -0.92
N ARG A 158 -10.13 -19.67 -0.08
CA ARG A 158 -10.90 -18.48 0.30
C ARG A 158 -10.08 -17.48 1.13
N LEU A 159 -9.25 -17.98 2.04
CA LEU A 159 -8.30 -17.13 2.80
C LEU A 159 -7.29 -16.49 1.86
N ILE A 160 -6.75 -17.26 0.90
CA ILE A 160 -5.78 -16.74 -0.08
C ILE A 160 -6.40 -15.60 -0.88
N TRP A 161 -7.60 -15.78 -1.41
CA TRP A 161 -8.32 -14.75 -2.17
C TRP A 161 -8.66 -13.52 -1.31
N GLY A 162 -9.13 -13.73 -0.09
CA GLY A 162 -9.41 -12.62 0.83
C GLY A 162 -8.16 -11.80 1.14
N SER A 163 -7.04 -12.47 1.42
CA SER A 163 -5.74 -11.82 1.64
C SER A 163 -5.26 -11.08 0.40
N ALA A 164 -5.37 -11.70 -0.78
CA ALA A 164 -4.93 -11.08 -2.04
C ALA A 164 -5.66 -9.78 -2.34
N VAL A 165 -7.00 -9.79 -2.23
CA VAL A 165 -7.81 -8.60 -2.50
C VAL A 165 -7.57 -7.52 -1.43
N ALA A 166 -7.49 -7.89 -0.15
CA ALA A 166 -7.22 -6.92 0.90
C ALA A 166 -5.82 -6.29 0.77
N SER A 167 -4.80 -7.09 0.45
CA SER A 167 -3.45 -6.61 0.17
C SER A 167 -3.40 -5.70 -1.04
N PHE A 168 -4.06 -6.07 -2.15
CA PHE A 168 -4.11 -5.24 -3.35
C PHE A 168 -4.70 -3.85 -3.07
N ILE A 169 -5.84 -3.80 -2.37
CA ILE A 169 -6.50 -2.53 -2.04
C ILE A 169 -5.63 -1.68 -1.11
N ALA A 170 -4.95 -2.30 -0.14
CA ALA A 170 -4.03 -1.62 0.75
C ALA A 170 -2.81 -1.06 0.00
N THR A 171 -2.20 -1.83 -0.89
CA THR A 171 -1.07 -1.40 -1.74
C THR A 171 -1.47 -0.26 -2.68
N MET A 172 -2.69 -0.28 -3.22
CA MET A 172 -3.21 0.85 -4.00
C MET A 172 -3.39 2.09 -3.14
N THR A 173 -3.89 1.94 -1.91
CA THR A 173 -4.04 3.07 -0.97
C THR A 173 -2.69 3.70 -0.61
N ASP A 174 -1.72 2.87 -0.24
CA ASP A 174 -0.34 3.29 0.07
C ASP A 174 0.26 4.10 -1.08
N SER A 175 0.22 3.51 -2.28
CA SER A 175 0.82 4.12 -3.46
C SER A 175 0.12 5.38 -3.93
N MET A 176 -1.21 5.46 -3.88
CA MET A 176 -1.91 6.69 -4.27
C MET A 176 -1.57 7.85 -3.34
N TYR A 177 -1.50 7.60 -2.03
CA TYR A 177 -1.06 8.63 -1.10
C TYR A 177 0.37 9.07 -1.40
N GLY A 178 1.30 8.12 -1.61
CA GLY A 178 2.69 8.43 -1.97
C GLY A 178 2.79 9.29 -3.24
N ASN A 179 1.98 9.00 -4.25
CA ASN A 179 1.93 9.77 -5.49
C ASN A 179 1.43 11.20 -5.26
N LEU A 180 0.38 11.39 -4.46
CA LEU A 180 -0.13 12.73 -4.12
C LEU A 180 0.89 13.53 -3.30
N ALA A 181 1.55 12.87 -2.35
CA ALA A 181 2.63 13.49 -1.56
C ALA A 181 3.79 13.93 -2.46
N TYR A 182 4.15 13.12 -3.47
CA TYR A 182 5.18 13.48 -4.45
C TYR A 182 4.75 14.68 -5.31
N ILE A 183 3.52 14.69 -5.82
CA ILE A 183 2.98 15.82 -6.59
C ILE A 183 3.01 17.10 -5.76
N GLY A 184 2.53 17.06 -4.52
CA GLY A 184 2.52 18.23 -3.63
C GLY A 184 3.92 18.70 -3.20
N ALA A 185 4.92 17.82 -3.27
CA ALA A 185 6.30 18.12 -2.89
C ALA A 185 7.16 18.62 -4.07
N LEU A 186 6.78 18.34 -5.32
CA LEU A 186 7.59 18.70 -6.48
C LEU A 186 7.68 20.22 -6.67
N GLY A 187 8.89 20.71 -6.96
CA GLY A 187 9.15 22.15 -7.13
C GLY A 187 9.27 22.93 -5.83
N ILE A 188 8.85 22.35 -4.70
CA ILE A 188 9.00 22.94 -3.36
C ILE A 188 10.11 22.21 -2.59
N LEU A 189 9.96 20.90 -2.43
CA LEU A 189 10.85 20.03 -1.64
C LEU A 189 11.67 19.11 -2.54
N VAL A 190 11.11 18.67 -3.67
CA VAL A 190 11.80 17.85 -4.67
C VAL A 190 12.23 18.75 -5.82
N PRO A 191 13.55 18.92 -6.07
CA PRO A 191 14.03 19.78 -7.15
C PRO A 191 13.56 19.31 -8.53
N LEU A 192 13.24 20.24 -9.42
CA LEU A 192 12.86 19.93 -10.82
C LEU A 192 13.99 19.24 -11.60
N LYS A 193 15.25 19.42 -11.18
CA LYS A 193 16.38 18.68 -11.73
C LYS A 193 16.20 17.17 -11.54
N THR A 194 15.65 16.73 -10.41
CA THR A 194 15.40 15.32 -10.14
C THR A 194 14.38 14.73 -11.12
N LEU A 195 13.34 15.48 -11.47
CA LEU A 195 12.40 15.10 -12.52
C LEU A 195 13.13 14.93 -13.87
N LYS A 196 13.99 15.89 -14.24
CA LYS A 196 14.81 15.81 -15.46
C LYS A 196 15.71 14.58 -15.49
N ASP A 197 16.41 14.29 -14.39
CA ASP A 197 17.32 13.14 -14.30
C ASP A 197 16.56 11.80 -14.39
N ALA A 198 15.37 11.73 -13.80
CA ALA A 198 14.50 10.57 -13.91
C ALA A 198 14.03 10.33 -15.36
N LEU A 199 13.69 11.40 -16.09
CA LEU A 199 13.29 11.33 -17.49
C LEU A 199 14.43 10.86 -18.40
N VAL A 200 15.66 11.32 -18.17
CA VAL A 200 16.85 10.85 -18.91
C VAL A 200 17.07 9.36 -18.66
N THR A 201 17.00 8.94 -17.39
CA THR A 201 17.16 7.54 -17.00
C THR A 201 16.11 6.65 -17.67
N LEU A 202 14.86 7.09 -17.71
CA LEU A 202 13.76 6.41 -18.39
C LEU A 202 13.98 6.29 -19.90
N GLY A 203 14.43 7.37 -20.55
CA GLY A 203 14.79 7.34 -21.96
C GLY A 203 15.86 6.28 -22.28
N ILE A 204 16.86 6.14 -21.40
CA ILE A 204 17.89 5.09 -21.52
C ILE A 204 17.28 3.70 -21.32
N ILE A 205 16.38 3.51 -20.35
CA ILE A 205 15.71 2.22 -20.12
C ILE A 205 14.90 1.80 -21.34
N TRP A 206 14.08 2.68 -21.92
CA TRP A 206 13.29 2.36 -23.11
C TRP A 206 14.17 2.01 -24.30
N ALA A 207 15.22 2.79 -24.53
CA ALA A 207 16.18 2.53 -25.61
C ALA A 207 16.86 1.15 -25.46
N LYS A 208 17.17 0.72 -24.23
CA LYS A 208 17.82 -0.58 -23.97
C LYS A 208 16.88 -1.77 -23.96
N THR A 209 15.64 -1.58 -23.52
CA THR A 209 14.67 -2.68 -23.29
C THR A 209 13.72 -2.91 -24.46
N GLY A 210 13.65 -1.97 -25.42
CA GLY A 210 12.68 -2.03 -26.52
C GLY A 210 11.23 -1.83 -26.05
N ILE A 211 11.01 -1.44 -24.79
CA ILE A 211 9.70 -1.07 -24.29
C ILE A 211 9.26 0.19 -25.04
N PRO A 212 8.05 0.22 -25.64
CA PRO A 212 7.56 1.38 -26.38
C PRO A 212 7.63 2.64 -25.52
N LYS A 213 7.97 3.77 -26.13
CA LYS A 213 7.97 5.04 -25.42
C LYS A 213 6.54 5.35 -24.97
N PRO A 214 6.37 6.19 -23.94
CA PRO A 214 5.04 6.58 -23.48
C PRO A 214 4.24 7.26 -24.59
N ALA A 215 4.90 8.07 -25.41
CA ALA A 215 4.33 8.63 -26.63
C ALA A 215 3.78 7.54 -27.58
N ASP A 216 4.50 6.44 -27.77
CA ASP A 216 4.06 5.32 -28.62
C ASP A 216 2.86 4.60 -28.00
N TYR A 217 2.83 4.44 -26.67
CA TYR A 217 1.67 3.88 -25.94
C TYR A 217 0.44 4.79 -26.02
N LEU A 218 0.62 6.10 -25.81
CA LEU A 218 -0.47 7.07 -25.91
C LEU A 218 -1.01 7.13 -27.34
N ALA A 219 -0.12 7.14 -28.35
CA ALA A 219 -0.50 7.08 -29.76
C ALA A 219 -1.24 5.77 -30.10
N PHE A 220 -0.77 4.62 -29.59
CA PHE A 220 -1.45 3.33 -29.75
C PHE A 220 -2.87 3.33 -29.15
N LEU A 221 -3.06 4.01 -28.02
CA LEU A 221 -4.36 4.18 -27.37
C LEU A 221 -5.23 5.28 -28.02
N GLY A 222 -4.74 5.96 -29.07
CA GLY A 222 -5.43 7.07 -29.72
C GLY A 222 -5.55 8.33 -28.85
N LEU A 223 -4.67 8.47 -27.85
CA LEU A 223 -4.66 9.59 -26.91
C LEU A 223 -3.68 10.68 -27.36
N PRO A 224 -3.92 11.96 -26.99
CA PRO A 224 -3.00 13.05 -27.29
C PRO A 224 -1.60 12.76 -26.75
N VAL A 225 -0.59 12.89 -27.60
CA VAL A 225 0.82 12.85 -27.18
C VAL A 225 1.22 14.29 -26.83
N PRO A 226 1.59 14.59 -25.57
CA PRO A 226 2.00 15.93 -25.20
C PRO A 226 3.26 16.35 -25.97
N GLU A 227 3.23 17.57 -26.54
CA GLU A 227 4.41 18.18 -27.17
C GLU A 227 5.47 18.59 -26.11
N GLU A 228 5.02 18.91 -24.89
CA GLU A 228 5.87 19.24 -23.75
C GLU A 228 5.94 18.12 -22.71
N LEU A 229 7.14 17.92 -22.17
CA LEU A 229 7.46 16.85 -21.23
C LEU A 229 6.99 17.24 -19.80
N SER A 230 5.73 16.93 -19.48
CA SER A 230 5.10 17.28 -18.21
C SER A 230 5.26 16.21 -17.12
N LEU A 231 4.89 16.53 -15.88
CA LEU A 231 4.87 15.54 -14.79
C LEU A 231 3.82 14.45 -15.02
N GLY A 232 2.64 14.80 -15.56
CA GLY A 232 1.65 13.80 -15.96
C GLY A 232 2.20 12.83 -17.00
N TYR A 233 2.98 13.32 -17.97
CA TYR A 233 3.66 12.45 -18.93
C TYR A 233 4.59 11.46 -18.23
N LEU A 234 5.38 11.88 -17.23
CA LEU A 234 6.22 10.96 -16.45
C LEU A 234 5.38 9.85 -15.79
N PHE A 235 4.25 10.19 -15.16
CA PHE A 235 3.39 9.19 -14.55
C PHE A 235 2.82 8.20 -15.56
N MET A 236 2.34 8.68 -16.70
CA MET A 236 1.90 7.82 -17.81
C MET A 236 3.04 6.94 -18.35
N ALA A 237 4.25 7.48 -18.38
CA ALA A 237 5.44 6.82 -18.85
C ALA A 237 5.90 5.64 -18.00
N VAL A 238 5.78 5.79 -16.68
CA VAL A 238 6.14 4.73 -15.72
C VAL A 238 4.98 3.80 -15.42
N LEU A 239 3.83 3.96 -16.07
CA LEU A 239 2.63 3.17 -15.77
C LEU A 239 2.85 1.65 -15.92
N PRO A 240 3.45 1.11 -17.01
CA PRO A 240 3.68 -0.33 -17.12
C PRO A 240 4.60 -0.89 -16.01
N ILE A 241 5.58 -0.08 -15.61
CA ILE A 241 6.54 -0.41 -14.56
C ILE A 241 5.83 -0.41 -13.20
N THR A 242 5.07 0.65 -12.93
CA THR A 242 4.26 0.77 -11.71
C THR A 242 3.29 -0.41 -11.60
N ILE A 243 2.64 -0.81 -12.71
CA ILE A 243 1.78 -1.99 -12.76
C ILE A 243 2.52 -3.24 -12.27
N ALA A 244 3.71 -3.51 -12.82
CA ALA A 244 4.51 -4.68 -12.44
C ALA A 244 4.95 -4.63 -10.96
N GLU A 245 5.41 -3.48 -10.49
CA GLU A 245 5.79 -3.27 -9.09
C GLU A 245 4.62 -3.53 -8.15
N ARG A 246 3.44 -2.98 -8.46
CA ARG A 246 2.25 -3.09 -7.60
C ARG A 246 1.71 -4.50 -7.55
N ILE A 247 1.78 -5.26 -8.66
CA ILE A 247 1.48 -6.69 -8.67
C ILE A 247 2.47 -7.43 -7.78
N THR A 248 3.77 -7.15 -7.90
CA THR A 248 4.83 -7.80 -7.12
C THR A 248 4.65 -7.58 -5.62
N ILE A 249 4.45 -6.32 -5.20
CA ILE A 249 4.20 -5.96 -3.79
C ILE A 249 2.93 -6.64 -3.28
N THR A 250 1.87 -6.65 -4.09
CA THR A 250 0.61 -7.30 -3.72
C THR A 250 0.79 -8.80 -3.49
N VAL A 251 1.50 -9.50 -4.38
CA VAL A 251 1.80 -10.93 -4.24
C VAL A 251 2.62 -11.19 -2.98
N ALA A 252 3.69 -10.43 -2.75
CA ALA A 252 4.50 -10.56 -1.55
C ALA A 252 3.68 -10.30 -0.28
N SER A 253 2.87 -9.23 -0.26
CA SER A 253 2.02 -8.86 0.88
C SER A 253 0.97 -9.94 1.17
N THR A 254 0.44 -10.56 0.12
CA THR A 254 -0.51 -11.67 0.22
C THR A 254 0.13 -12.87 0.91
N LEU A 255 1.33 -13.26 0.47
CA LEU A 255 2.07 -14.40 1.06
C LEU A 255 2.38 -14.16 2.53
N VAL A 256 2.88 -12.97 2.88
CA VAL A 256 3.14 -12.57 4.27
C VAL A 256 1.86 -12.58 5.10
N SER A 257 0.78 -11.99 4.58
CA SER A 257 -0.53 -11.97 5.25
C SER A 257 -1.01 -13.39 5.58
N ILE A 258 -0.98 -14.30 4.59
CA ILE A 258 -1.44 -15.68 4.79
C ILE A 258 -0.58 -16.40 5.83
N ALA A 259 0.74 -16.27 5.75
CA ALA A 259 1.67 -16.90 6.68
C ALA A 259 1.40 -16.45 8.12
N ILE A 260 1.29 -15.14 8.33
CA ILE A 260 1.08 -14.58 9.66
C ILE A 260 -0.33 -14.92 10.19
N ILE A 261 -1.39 -14.81 9.37
CA ILE A 261 -2.74 -15.17 9.79
C ILE A 261 -2.83 -16.65 10.22
N ARG A 262 -2.17 -17.55 9.48
CA ARG A 262 -2.11 -18.97 9.84
C ARG A 262 -1.35 -19.18 11.14
N ALA A 263 -0.19 -18.54 11.32
CA ALA A 263 0.58 -18.63 12.56
C ALA A 263 -0.24 -18.16 13.77
N PHE A 264 -0.89 -17.00 13.67
CA PHE A 264 -1.77 -16.49 14.73
C PHE A 264 -2.90 -17.46 15.05
N ARG A 265 -3.59 -18.02 14.05
CA ARG A 265 -4.66 -18.99 14.29
C ARG A 265 -4.17 -20.23 15.03
N THR A 266 -3.03 -20.79 14.63
CA THR A 266 -2.48 -21.99 15.27
C THR A 266 -2.16 -21.73 16.74
N VAL A 267 -1.52 -20.60 17.06
CA VAL A 267 -1.13 -20.26 18.44
C VAL A 267 -2.35 -19.98 19.32
N PHE A 268 -3.31 -19.18 18.84
CA PHE A 268 -4.48 -18.80 19.64
C PHE A 268 -5.50 -19.94 19.80
N MET A 269 -5.67 -20.80 18.78
CA MET A 269 -6.54 -21.98 18.90
C MET A 269 -5.96 -23.00 19.89
N ARG A 270 -4.63 -23.20 19.92
CA ARG A 270 -3.98 -24.06 20.93
C ARG A 270 -4.19 -23.55 22.35
N LYS A 271 -4.10 -22.23 22.57
CA LYS A 271 -4.32 -21.62 23.90
C LYS A 271 -5.77 -21.77 24.38
N GLN A 272 -6.76 -21.59 23.52
CA GLN A 272 -8.17 -21.79 23.90
C GLN A 272 -8.48 -23.26 24.22
N ALA A 273 -7.80 -24.21 23.59
CA ALA A 273 -7.93 -25.63 23.91
C ALA A 273 -7.31 -25.96 25.28
N SER A 274 -6.15 -25.38 25.63
CA SER A 274 -5.52 -25.62 26.94
C SER A 274 -6.30 -24.98 28.09
N ASP A 275 -6.84 -23.78 27.90
CA ASP A 275 -7.67 -23.11 28.93
C ASP A 275 -8.93 -23.94 29.23
N LYS A 276 -9.56 -24.55 28.21
CA LYS A 276 -10.74 -25.42 28.39
C LYS A 276 -10.44 -26.78 29.03
N SER A 277 -9.21 -27.29 28.91
CA SER A 277 -8.80 -28.53 29.58
C SER A 277 -8.39 -28.32 31.04
N GLY A 278 -7.89 -27.12 31.38
CA GLY A 278 -7.54 -26.75 32.76
C GLY A 278 -8.75 -26.40 33.64
N GLU A 279 -9.89 -26.06 33.05
CA GLU A 279 -11.16 -25.80 33.76
C GLU A 279 -11.92 -27.10 34.13
N LYS A 280 -11.41 -28.26 33.69
CA LYS A 280 -12.00 -29.60 33.95
C LYS A 280 -11.18 -30.45 34.94
N ALA A 281 -10.18 -29.88 35.59
CA ALA A 281 -9.37 -30.52 36.63
C ALA A 281 -9.61 -29.78 37.95
#